data_AF-D8M3E7-F1
#
_entry.id   AF-D8M3E7-F1
#
_cell.length_a   1.000
_cell.length_b   1.000
_cell.length_c   1.000
_cell.angle_alpha   90.00
_cell.angle_beta   90.00
_cell.angle_gamma   90.00
#
_symmetry.space_group_name_H-M   'P 1'
#
loop_
_entity.id
_entity.type
_entity.pdbx_description
1 polymer ?
#
loop_
_entity_poly.entity_id
_entity_poly.type
_entity_poly.pdbx_seq_one_letter_code
_entity_poly.pdbx_strand_id
1 'polypeptide(L)'
;MSMPDISGMPMNFSAFKIEPPYKTKNRVIQREIPEELKHAKTLGEIYAALVKMQMNLMSLDIFDDVRFVLDVPDYMQFDPNAVMVRMFLKEKRPVMLGVGGSFSSTATDASLEGNLEVVNATGYADRLVSRVNFDVLRKSSLYSINLLVPKSIFGHHLILDYTKSIRDYLKESSVSCLSDGVTLSLQHPSRLYSFAYSLAWRDMLPASNVDVDVERRSLQHVSRAMLRQCRPSLKSTLSASISLDSRDNPVLPTSGSSLRLQLVSTFPRFDGRRTAGSSAT
;
A
#
# COMPACT_ATOMS: atom_id res chain seq x y z
N MET A 1 -18.42 -47.93 3.62
CA MET A 1 -19.39 -47.10 4.37
C MET A 1 -19.16 -45.67 3.91
N SER A 2 -19.89 -45.22 2.90
CA SER A 2 -19.76 -43.85 2.37
C SER A 2 -20.35 -42.89 3.39
N MET A 3 -19.61 -41.83 3.76
CA MET A 3 -20.17 -40.73 4.52
C MET A 3 -21.44 -40.24 3.83
N PRO A 4 -22.56 -40.03 4.54
CA PRO A 4 -23.72 -39.38 3.96
C PRO A 4 -23.30 -38.01 3.44
N ASP A 5 -23.80 -37.65 2.25
CA ASP A 5 -23.51 -36.35 1.63
C ASP A 5 -24.28 -35.25 2.38
N ILE A 6 -23.65 -34.70 3.42
CA ILE A 6 -24.22 -33.69 4.32
C ILE A 6 -24.43 -32.35 3.60
N SER A 7 -23.88 -32.18 2.38
CA SER A 7 -23.94 -30.94 1.62
C SER A 7 -25.37 -30.52 1.24
N GLY A 8 -26.28 -31.49 1.03
CA GLY A 8 -27.68 -31.27 0.66
C GLY A 8 -28.63 -31.04 1.84
N MET A 9 -28.14 -30.96 3.08
CA MET A 9 -29.00 -30.79 4.24
C MET A 9 -29.65 -29.39 4.22
N PRO A 10 -31.00 -29.29 4.31
CA PRO A 10 -31.68 -28.00 4.25
C PRO A 10 -31.36 -27.19 5.51
N MET A 11 -30.71 -26.05 5.32
CA MET A 11 -30.39 -25.09 6.38
C MET A 11 -30.55 -23.68 5.84
N ASN A 12 -31.22 -22.85 6.62
CA ASN A 12 -31.47 -21.46 6.29
C ASN A 12 -30.63 -20.57 7.20
N PHE A 13 -29.89 -19.64 6.61
CA PHE A 13 -29.19 -18.61 7.37
C PHE A 13 -30.20 -17.64 8.00
N SER A 14 -30.08 -17.40 9.31
CA SER A 14 -31.00 -16.52 10.03
C SER A 14 -30.31 -15.26 10.59
N ALA A 15 -29.18 -15.41 11.30
CA ALA A 15 -28.48 -14.26 11.89
C ALA A 15 -26.95 -14.43 11.98
N PHE A 16 -26.26 -13.29 12.06
CA PHE A 16 -24.83 -13.19 12.36
C PHE A 16 -24.63 -12.63 13.77
N LYS A 17 -23.75 -13.28 14.54
CA LYS A 17 -23.27 -12.77 15.82
C LYS A 17 -21.75 -12.67 15.78
N ILE A 18 -21.24 -11.48 16.08
CA ILE A 18 -19.81 -11.22 16.14
C ILE A 18 -19.41 -11.19 17.60
N GLU A 19 -18.58 -12.14 18.02
CA GLU A 19 -18.15 -12.24 19.42
C GLU A 19 -16.99 -11.25 19.68
N PRO A 20 -17.05 -10.43 20.74
CA PRO A 20 -15.97 -9.51 21.12
C PRO A 20 -14.75 -10.26 21.70
N PRO A 21 -13.55 -9.64 21.76
CA PRO A 21 -13.23 -8.24 21.43
C PRO A 21 -12.76 -8.03 19.99
N TYR A 22 -13.25 -6.98 19.34
CA TYR A 22 -12.76 -6.50 18.04
C TYR A 22 -12.78 -4.97 18.01
N LYS A 23 -11.72 -4.35 17.48
CA LYS A 23 -11.61 -2.89 17.28
C LYS A 23 -12.22 -2.45 15.95
N THR A 24 -12.28 -3.37 14.99
CA THR A 24 -12.78 -3.14 13.63
C THR A 24 -14.25 -2.75 13.63
N LYS A 25 -14.63 -1.73 12.84
CA LYS A 25 -16.03 -1.31 12.77
C LYS A 25 -16.90 -2.34 12.05
N ASN A 26 -18.14 -2.50 12.53
CA ASN A 26 -19.13 -3.42 11.94
C ASN A 26 -19.35 -3.19 10.43
N ARG A 27 -19.25 -1.94 9.95
CA ARG A 27 -19.39 -1.61 8.53
C ARG A 27 -18.33 -2.30 7.66
N VAL A 28 -17.11 -2.48 8.15
CA VAL A 28 -16.04 -3.17 7.41
C VAL A 28 -16.39 -4.65 7.26
N ILE A 29 -16.83 -5.27 8.36
CA ILE A 29 -17.19 -6.68 8.41
C ILE A 29 -18.44 -6.96 7.55
N GLN A 30 -19.49 -6.15 7.71
CA GLN A 30 -20.75 -6.30 6.98
C GLN A 30 -20.57 -6.24 5.46
N ARG A 31 -19.58 -5.49 4.99
CA ARG A 31 -19.29 -5.37 3.56
C ARG A 31 -18.65 -6.63 2.97
N GLU A 32 -18.01 -7.45 3.80
CA GLU A 32 -17.40 -8.70 3.37
C GLU A 32 -18.37 -9.89 3.46
N ILE A 33 -19.58 -9.68 4.01
CA ILE A 33 -20.64 -10.70 4.03
C ILE A 33 -21.17 -10.89 2.61
N PRO A 34 -21.01 -12.08 2.00
CA PRO A 34 -21.51 -12.35 0.66
C PRO A 34 -23.04 -12.40 0.65
N GLU A 35 -23.66 -11.88 -0.41
CA GLU A 35 -25.12 -11.94 -0.60
C GLU A 35 -25.63 -13.38 -0.74
N GLU A 36 -24.79 -14.27 -1.29
CA GLU A 36 -25.03 -15.71 -1.41
C GLU A 36 -25.43 -16.34 -0.06
N LEU A 37 -24.84 -15.87 1.03
CA LEU A 37 -25.15 -16.41 2.35
C LEU A 37 -26.57 -16.06 2.82
N LYS A 38 -27.12 -14.92 2.43
CA LYS A 38 -28.49 -14.52 2.78
C LYS A 38 -29.55 -15.35 2.03
N HIS A 39 -29.18 -15.93 0.89
CA HIS A 39 -30.07 -16.70 0.03
C HIS A 39 -29.81 -18.21 0.08
N ALA A 40 -28.79 -18.65 0.82
CA ALA A 40 -28.43 -20.04 0.96
C ALA A 40 -29.53 -20.84 1.65
N LYS A 41 -29.87 -22.00 1.08
CA LYS A 41 -30.90 -22.93 1.58
C LYS A 41 -30.34 -24.28 2.00
N THR A 42 -29.05 -24.51 1.74
CA THR A 42 -28.35 -25.76 2.04
C THR A 42 -27.10 -25.50 2.87
N LEU A 43 -26.69 -26.50 3.66
CA LEU A 43 -25.43 -26.43 4.40
C LEU A 43 -24.22 -26.24 3.46
N GLY A 44 -24.23 -26.89 2.29
CA GLY A 44 -23.17 -26.76 1.30
C GLY A 44 -23.00 -25.32 0.81
N GLU A 45 -24.11 -24.64 0.48
CA GLU A 45 -24.11 -23.23 0.06
C GLU A 45 -23.62 -22.31 1.18
N ILE A 46 -24.09 -22.54 2.42
CA ILE A 46 -23.63 -21.77 3.60
C ILE A 46 -22.13 -21.95 3.78
N TYR A 47 -21.62 -23.18 3.73
CA TYR A 47 -20.20 -23.46 3.89
C TYR A 47 -19.35 -22.79 2.81
N ALA A 48 -19.75 -22.91 1.53
CA ALA A 48 -19.05 -22.26 0.43
C ALA A 48 -19.03 -20.72 0.58
N ALA A 49 -20.14 -20.13 0.99
CA ALA A 49 -20.22 -18.69 1.25
C ALA A 49 -19.36 -18.27 2.46
N LEU A 50 -19.30 -19.07 3.52
CA LEU A 50 -18.44 -18.82 4.67
C LEU A 50 -16.94 -18.92 4.33
N VAL A 51 -16.55 -19.89 3.50
CA VAL A 51 -15.16 -20.00 3.01
C VAL A 51 -14.78 -18.75 2.20
N LYS A 52 -15.67 -18.30 1.30
CA LYS A 52 -15.47 -17.07 0.53
C LYS A 52 -15.35 -15.84 1.44
N MET A 53 -16.21 -15.75 2.46
CA MET A 53 -16.15 -14.70 3.48
C MET A 53 -14.84 -14.76 4.27
N GLN A 54 -14.38 -15.96 4.64
CA GLN A 54 -13.10 -16.16 5.34
C GLN A 54 -11.93 -15.63 4.50
N MET A 55 -11.87 -16.02 3.23
CA MET A 55 -10.85 -15.55 2.29
C MET A 55 -10.87 -14.03 2.14
N ASN A 56 -12.06 -13.45 2.02
CA ASN A 56 -12.24 -12.00 1.91
C ASN A 56 -11.79 -11.25 3.17
N LEU A 57 -12.15 -11.72 4.37
CA LEU A 57 -11.71 -11.12 5.63
C LEU A 57 -10.20 -11.29 5.85
N MET A 58 -9.65 -12.46 5.55
CA MET A 58 -8.20 -12.69 5.61
C MET A 58 -7.45 -11.82 4.59
N SER A 59 -8.04 -11.53 3.43
CA SER A 59 -7.45 -10.63 2.43
C SER A 59 -7.30 -9.18 2.89
N LEU A 60 -8.04 -8.76 3.93
CA LEU A 60 -7.86 -7.45 4.56
C LEU A 60 -6.55 -7.36 5.34
N ASP A 61 -5.94 -8.50 5.66
CA ASP A 61 -4.63 -8.60 6.33
C ASP A 61 -4.56 -7.84 7.67
N ILE A 62 -5.71 -7.73 8.35
CA ILE A 62 -5.87 -7.16 9.70
C ILE A 62 -6.21 -8.22 10.76
N PHE A 63 -6.54 -9.44 10.33
CA PHE A 63 -6.85 -10.57 11.20
C PHE A 63 -5.73 -11.61 11.12
N ASP A 64 -5.33 -12.14 12.28
CA ASP A 64 -4.46 -13.32 12.37
C ASP A 64 -5.25 -14.60 12.12
N ASP A 65 -6.51 -14.65 12.58
CA ASP A 65 -7.37 -15.82 12.49
C ASP A 65 -8.85 -15.40 12.42
N VAL A 66 -9.63 -16.11 11.62
CA VAL A 66 -11.07 -15.91 11.43
C VAL A 66 -11.74 -17.27 11.50
N ARG A 67 -12.54 -17.49 12.54
CA ARG A 67 -13.29 -18.73 12.72
C ARG A 67 -14.78 -18.48 12.69
N PHE A 68 -15.48 -19.42 12.05
CA PHE A 68 -16.93 -19.46 12.00
C PHE A 68 -17.42 -20.69 12.75
N VAL A 69 -18.45 -20.52 13.56
CA VAL A 69 -19.16 -21.60 14.23
C VAL A 69 -20.63 -21.47 13.85
N LEU A 70 -21.19 -22.55 13.31
CA LEU A 70 -22.62 -22.68 13.09
C LEU A 70 -23.28 -23.11 14.39
N ASP A 71 -24.24 -22.33 14.86
CA ASP A 71 -24.92 -22.57 16.11
C ASP A 71 -26.43 -22.35 15.97
N VAL A 72 -27.19 -22.87 16.92
CA VAL A 72 -28.63 -22.64 17.02
C VAL A 72 -28.85 -21.17 17.41
N PRO A 73 -29.79 -20.44 16.77
CA PRO A 73 -30.07 -19.06 17.13
C PRO A 73 -30.50 -18.92 18.59
N ASP A 74 -29.99 -17.88 19.28
CA ASP A 74 -30.31 -17.59 20.68
C ASP A 74 -31.77 -17.07 20.87
N TYR A 75 -32.47 -16.76 19.78
CA TYR A 75 -33.87 -16.30 19.78
C TYR A 75 -34.82 -17.46 19.49
N MET A 76 -36.02 -17.41 20.10
CA MET A 76 -37.13 -18.33 19.79
C MET A 76 -37.59 -18.15 18.33
N GLN A 77 -36.93 -18.80 17.37
CA GLN A 77 -37.49 -19.01 16.04
C GLN A 77 -37.92 -20.47 15.87
N PHE A 78 -39.10 -20.60 15.25
CA PHE A 78 -39.88 -21.83 15.05
C PHE A 78 -39.36 -22.72 13.91
N ASP A 79 -38.26 -22.33 13.24
CA ASP A 79 -37.73 -23.08 12.11
C ASP A 79 -36.58 -24.00 12.56
N PRO A 80 -36.77 -25.34 12.56
CA PRO A 80 -35.74 -26.29 12.99
C PRO A 80 -34.50 -26.31 12.07
N ASN A 81 -34.59 -25.67 10.91
CA ASN A 81 -33.52 -25.57 9.93
C ASN A 81 -32.78 -24.22 9.98
N ALA A 82 -33.14 -23.31 10.89
CA ALA A 82 -32.51 -22.00 11.01
C ALA A 82 -31.15 -22.11 11.73
N VAL A 83 -30.11 -21.50 11.15
CA VAL A 83 -28.75 -21.49 11.69
C VAL A 83 -28.25 -20.07 11.89
N MET A 84 -27.62 -19.84 13.04
CA MET A 84 -26.91 -18.61 13.37
C MET A 84 -25.40 -18.83 13.18
N VAL A 85 -24.74 -17.89 12.51
CA VAL A 85 -23.29 -17.93 12.33
C VAL A 85 -22.65 -17.06 13.41
N ARG A 86 -21.91 -17.69 14.32
CA ARG A 86 -21.02 -16.99 15.27
C ARG A 86 -19.65 -16.82 14.64
N MET A 87 -19.16 -15.59 14.63
CA MET A 87 -17.85 -15.25 14.09
C MET A 87 -16.90 -14.86 15.22
N PHE A 88 -15.76 -15.54 15.27
CA PHE A 88 -14.65 -15.23 16.17
C PHE A 88 -13.52 -14.63 15.35
N LEU A 89 -13.21 -13.36 15.63
CA LEU A 89 -12.16 -12.61 14.97
C LEU A 89 -10.97 -12.46 15.91
N LYS A 90 -9.79 -12.87 15.45
CA LYS A 90 -8.53 -12.56 16.12
C LYS A 90 -7.81 -11.49 15.32
N GLU A 91 -7.84 -10.26 15.81
CA GLU A 91 -7.13 -9.14 15.19
C GLU A 91 -5.61 -9.28 15.33
N LYS A 92 -4.88 -8.82 14.33
CA LYS A 92 -3.42 -8.72 14.35
C LYS A 92 -2.97 -7.75 15.42
N ARG A 93 -1.70 -7.88 15.82
CA ARG A 93 -1.05 -6.89 16.69
C ARG A 93 -1.10 -5.50 16.03
N PRO A 94 -1.54 -4.46 16.76
CA PRO A 94 -1.81 -3.15 16.16
C PRO A 94 -0.54 -2.40 15.74
N VAL A 95 0.63 -2.76 16.29
CA VAL A 95 1.91 -2.11 15.98
C VAL A 95 2.97 -3.18 15.76
N MET A 96 3.67 -3.08 14.64
CA MET A 96 4.82 -3.89 14.29
C MET A 96 6.01 -2.96 14.02
N LEU A 97 7.13 -3.25 14.68
CA LEU A 97 8.40 -2.56 14.46
C LEU A 97 9.38 -3.53 13.83
N GLY A 98 10.07 -3.10 12.79
CA GLY A 98 11.15 -3.85 12.16
C GLY A 98 12.33 -2.94 11.91
N VAL A 99 13.52 -3.45 12.19
CA VAL A 99 14.78 -2.78 11.87
C VAL A 99 15.60 -3.78 11.09
N GLY A 100 16.08 -3.38 9.92
CA GLY A 100 16.89 -4.17 9.03
C GLY A 100 18.15 -3.41 8.65
N GLY A 101 19.26 -4.12 8.51
CA GLY A 101 20.46 -3.58 7.90
C GLY A 101 20.77 -4.40 6.65
N SER A 102 21.09 -3.73 5.56
CA SER A 102 21.58 -4.38 4.35
C SER A 102 22.97 -3.86 4.02
N PHE A 103 23.85 -4.81 3.69
CA PHE A 103 25.20 -4.54 3.25
C PHE A 103 25.39 -5.17 1.88
N SER A 104 25.71 -4.36 0.88
CA SER A 104 26.06 -4.87 -0.44
C SER A 104 27.50 -5.39 -0.41
N SER A 105 27.74 -6.59 -0.95
CA SER A 105 29.09 -7.17 -1.06
C SER A 105 30.05 -6.32 -1.90
N THR A 106 29.52 -5.37 -2.67
CA THR A 106 30.30 -4.41 -3.46
C THR A 106 30.94 -3.31 -2.61
N ALA A 107 30.71 -3.30 -1.28
CA ALA A 107 31.26 -2.34 -0.31
C ALA A 107 30.96 -0.85 -0.60
N THR A 108 30.07 -0.56 -1.56
CA THR A 108 29.69 0.79 -1.96
C THR A 108 28.49 1.33 -1.21
N ASP A 109 27.62 0.44 -0.71
CA ASP A 109 26.32 0.81 -0.15
C ASP A 109 26.06 0.00 1.13
N ALA A 110 25.82 0.72 2.23
CA ALA A 110 25.46 0.18 3.52
C ALA A 110 24.23 0.96 4.00
N SER A 111 23.09 0.29 4.08
CA SER A 111 21.82 0.91 4.44
C SER A 111 21.24 0.33 5.71
N LEU A 112 20.76 1.22 6.57
CA LEU A 112 19.96 0.91 7.73
C LEU A 112 18.51 1.28 7.42
N GLU A 113 17.60 0.34 7.60
CA GLU A 113 16.17 0.49 7.37
C GLU A 113 15.43 0.32 8.69
N GLY A 114 14.58 1.27 9.03
CA GLY A 114 13.62 1.18 10.12
C GLY A 114 12.22 1.24 9.54
N ASN A 115 11.35 0.34 9.97
CA ASN A 115 9.94 0.33 9.62
C ASN A 115 9.06 0.28 10.88
N LEU A 116 7.95 1.00 10.82
CA LEU A 116 6.90 1.01 11.82
C LEU A 116 5.58 0.86 11.09
N GLU A 117 4.91 -0.25 11.30
CA GLU A 117 3.62 -0.57 10.71
C GLU A 117 2.56 -0.57 11.79
N VAL A 118 1.56 0.29 11.64
CA VAL A 118 0.38 0.36 12.49
C VAL A 118 -0.80 -0.20 11.71
N VAL A 119 -1.36 -1.30 12.20
CA VAL A 119 -2.48 -2.00 11.58
C VAL A 119 -3.77 -1.61 12.27
N ASN A 120 -4.80 -1.28 11.48
CA ASN A 120 -6.15 -0.94 11.90
C ASN A 120 -6.19 0.22 12.92
N ALA A 121 -5.57 1.35 12.57
CA ALA A 121 -5.49 2.51 13.47
C ALA A 121 -6.88 3.10 13.75
N THR A 122 -7.71 3.29 12.72
CA THR A 122 -9.04 3.93 12.81
C THR A 122 -10.22 2.96 12.88
N GLY A 123 -9.96 1.66 12.76
CA GLY A 123 -11.01 0.63 12.74
C GLY A 123 -11.62 0.40 11.35
N TYR A 124 -11.08 1.03 10.30
CA TYR A 124 -11.52 0.89 8.91
C TYR A 124 -10.65 -0.08 8.09
N ALA A 125 -9.92 -0.96 8.77
CA ALA A 125 -8.90 -1.83 8.17
C ALA A 125 -7.73 -1.05 7.53
N ASP A 126 -7.49 0.18 7.99
CA ASP A 126 -6.40 1.04 7.52
C ASP A 126 -5.04 0.56 8.02
N ARG A 127 -4.02 0.72 7.19
CA ARG A 127 -2.63 0.40 7.52
C ARG A 127 -1.77 1.62 7.29
N LEU A 128 -1.03 2.01 8.32
CA LEU A 128 -0.07 3.10 8.26
C LEU A 128 1.33 2.52 8.39
N VAL A 129 2.15 2.62 7.34
CA VAL A 129 3.54 2.18 7.35
C VAL A 129 4.44 3.39 7.24
N SER A 130 5.23 3.64 8.28
CA SER A 130 6.33 4.59 8.24
C SER A 130 7.64 3.84 8.00
N ARG A 131 8.45 4.30 7.05
CA ARG A 131 9.77 3.73 6.76
C ARG A 131 10.81 4.83 6.73
N VAL A 132 11.96 4.53 7.32
CA VAL A 132 13.14 5.38 7.34
C VAL A 132 14.32 4.56 6.88
N ASN A 133 14.90 4.92 5.76
CA ASN A 133 16.09 4.27 5.22
C ASN A 133 17.23 5.28 5.24
N PHE A 134 18.34 4.92 5.86
CA PHE A 134 19.54 5.72 5.95
C PHE A 134 20.70 4.95 5.32
N ASP A 135 21.28 5.51 4.26
CA ASP A 135 22.48 5.01 3.63
C ASP A 135 23.70 5.71 4.26
N VAL A 136 24.51 4.92 4.95
CA VAL A 136 25.66 5.41 5.72
C VAL A 136 26.78 5.88 4.79
N LEU A 137 26.97 5.21 3.64
CA LEU A 137 28.10 5.47 2.74
C LEU A 137 27.82 6.64 1.79
N ARG A 138 26.58 6.78 1.33
CA ARG A 138 26.17 7.90 0.47
C ARG A 138 25.55 9.07 1.26
N LYS A 139 25.44 8.98 2.59
CA LYS A 139 24.74 9.95 3.46
C LYS A 139 23.32 10.27 2.96
N SER A 140 22.67 9.31 2.30
CA SER A 140 21.32 9.52 1.77
C SER A 140 20.29 9.09 2.80
N SER A 141 19.19 9.82 2.90
CA SER A 141 18.07 9.46 3.78
C SER A 141 16.76 9.47 3.00
N LEU A 142 15.94 8.45 3.21
CA LEU A 142 14.63 8.31 2.63
C LEU A 142 13.64 8.07 3.76
N TYR A 143 12.68 8.97 3.87
CA TYR A 143 11.55 8.88 4.76
C TYR A 143 10.30 8.66 3.91
N SER A 144 9.49 7.67 4.26
CA SER A 144 8.21 7.43 3.58
C SER A 144 7.14 7.09 4.59
N ILE A 145 5.94 7.62 4.36
CA ILE A 145 4.74 7.33 5.15
C ILE A 145 3.68 6.89 4.15
N ASN A 146 3.26 5.63 4.25
CA ASN A 146 2.25 5.00 3.42
C ASN A 146 0.99 4.76 4.25
N LEU A 147 -0.13 5.29 3.80
CA LEU A 147 -1.46 4.99 4.34
C LEU A 147 -2.23 4.18 3.30
N LEU A 148 -2.49 2.92 3.60
CA LEU A 148 -3.28 2.01 2.78
C LEU A 148 -4.64 1.81 3.43
N VAL A 149 -5.70 2.22 2.75
CA VAL A 149 -7.08 1.93 3.15
C VAL A 149 -7.64 0.93 2.15
N PRO A 150 -7.75 -0.36 2.53
CA PRO A 150 -8.17 -1.36 1.60
C PRO A 150 -9.62 -1.11 1.23
N LYS A 151 -9.91 -1.31 -0.07
CA LYS A 151 -11.28 -1.46 -0.51
C LYS A 151 -12.15 -0.19 -0.28
N SER A 152 -11.59 0.99 -0.01
CA SER A 152 -12.28 2.22 0.43
C SER A 152 -13.37 2.75 -0.52
N ILE A 153 -13.03 2.98 -1.80
CA ILE A 153 -13.88 3.68 -2.77
C ILE A 153 -14.23 2.72 -3.92
N PHE A 154 -15.53 2.50 -4.18
CA PHE A 154 -16.01 1.55 -5.20
C PHE A 154 -15.39 0.14 -5.13
N GLY A 155 -14.92 -0.28 -3.95
CA GLY A 155 -14.22 -1.55 -3.77
C GLY A 155 -12.73 -1.54 -4.13
N HIS A 156 -12.15 -0.41 -4.54
CA HIS A 156 -10.72 -0.25 -4.81
C HIS A 156 -9.91 0.09 -3.56
N HIS A 157 -8.65 -0.33 -3.52
CA HIS A 157 -7.69 0.04 -2.48
C HIS A 157 -7.22 1.47 -2.73
N LEU A 158 -7.33 2.31 -1.71
CA LEU A 158 -6.80 3.67 -1.72
C LEU A 158 -5.46 3.66 -1.00
N ILE A 159 -4.43 4.19 -1.64
CA ILE A 159 -3.09 4.26 -1.07
C ILE A 159 -2.61 5.70 -1.18
N LEU A 160 -2.25 6.29 -0.04
CA LEU A 160 -1.68 7.62 0.05
C LEU A 160 -0.22 7.48 0.52
N ASP A 161 0.70 7.94 -0.30
CA ASP A 161 2.14 7.85 -0.06
C ASP A 161 2.73 9.24 0.07
N TYR A 162 3.36 9.52 1.20
CA TYR A 162 4.26 10.66 1.38
C TYR A 162 5.70 10.15 1.33
N THR A 163 6.56 10.76 0.54
CA THR A 163 7.98 10.38 0.44
C THR A 163 8.85 11.61 0.43
N LYS A 164 9.80 11.66 1.36
CA LYS A 164 10.86 12.65 1.42
C LYS A 164 12.20 11.94 1.28
N SER A 165 13.01 12.36 0.31
CA SER A 165 14.33 11.79 0.07
C SER A 165 15.37 12.89 -0.06
N ILE A 166 16.50 12.66 0.60
CA ILE A 166 17.70 13.47 0.51
C ILE A 166 18.77 12.55 -0.04
N ARG A 167 19.24 12.84 -1.25
CA ARG A 167 20.25 12.02 -1.94
C ARG A 167 21.42 12.88 -2.35
N ASP A 168 22.60 12.49 -1.89
CA ASP A 168 23.85 13.13 -2.27
C ASP A 168 24.49 12.36 -3.43
N TYR A 169 24.56 12.98 -4.60
CA TYR A 169 25.22 12.43 -5.78
C TYR A 169 26.65 12.96 -5.93
N LEU A 170 27.37 13.13 -4.81
CA LEU A 170 28.68 13.79 -4.79
C LEU A 170 29.72 13.13 -5.71
N LYS A 171 29.71 11.79 -5.77
CA LYS A 171 30.64 10.99 -6.60
C LYS A 171 30.30 11.01 -8.10
N GLU A 172 29.02 11.17 -8.46
CA GLU A 172 28.55 11.01 -9.84
C GLU A 172 28.35 12.35 -10.55
N SER A 173 27.76 13.33 -9.86
CA SER A 173 27.40 14.61 -10.45
C SER A 173 27.72 15.82 -9.57
N SER A 174 28.27 15.61 -8.38
CA SER A 174 28.63 16.67 -7.42
C SER A 174 27.44 17.57 -7.02
N VAL A 175 26.23 17.01 -7.02
CA VAL A 175 24.97 17.70 -6.67
C VAL A 175 24.25 16.94 -5.57
N SER A 176 23.61 17.67 -4.64
CA SER A 176 22.65 17.09 -3.70
C SER A 176 21.22 17.35 -4.18
N CYS A 177 20.37 16.34 -4.05
CA CYS A 177 18.98 16.37 -4.46
C CYS A 177 18.08 16.17 -3.25
N LEU A 178 17.21 17.15 -3.00
CA LEU A 178 16.13 17.04 -2.03
C LEU A 178 14.82 16.87 -2.80
N SER A 179 14.13 15.76 -2.58
CA SER A 179 12.82 15.50 -3.18
C SER A 179 11.82 15.24 -2.08
N ASP A 180 10.70 15.96 -2.13
CA ASP A 180 9.52 15.74 -1.31
C ASP A 180 8.35 15.44 -2.25
N GLY A 181 7.43 14.57 -1.88
CA GLY A 181 6.32 14.23 -2.75
C GLY A 181 5.20 13.48 -2.08
N VAL A 182 3.99 13.73 -2.57
CA VAL A 182 2.78 13.04 -2.20
C VAL A 182 2.24 12.31 -3.42
N THR A 183 1.88 11.04 -3.26
CA THR A 183 1.27 10.22 -4.29
C THR A 183 -0.03 9.66 -3.77
N LEU A 184 -1.13 9.91 -4.48
CA LEU A 184 -2.42 9.29 -4.24
C LEU A 184 -2.64 8.23 -5.30
N SER A 185 -2.94 6.99 -4.91
CA SER A 185 -3.18 5.90 -5.83
C SER A 185 -4.42 5.09 -5.50
N LEU A 186 -5.04 4.60 -6.56
CA LEU A 186 -6.21 3.74 -6.58
C LEU A 186 -5.81 2.44 -7.26
N GLN A 187 -5.97 1.33 -6.56
CA GLN A 187 -5.62 0.01 -7.07
C GLN A 187 -6.84 -0.91 -7.04
N HIS A 188 -7.03 -1.63 -8.14
CA HIS A 188 -8.05 -2.67 -8.22
C HIS A 188 -7.69 -3.85 -7.29
N PRO A 189 -8.65 -4.52 -6.61
CA PRO A 189 -8.38 -5.67 -5.74
C PRO A 189 -7.59 -6.81 -6.40
N SER A 190 -7.84 -7.06 -7.69
CA SER A 190 -7.09 -8.05 -8.47
C SER A 190 -5.67 -7.61 -8.85
N ARG A 191 -5.24 -6.42 -8.45
CA ARG A 191 -3.94 -5.79 -8.76
C ARG A 191 -3.63 -5.63 -10.25
N LEU A 192 -4.61 -5.80 -11.13
CA LEU A 192 -4.43 -5.68 -12.57
C LEU A 192 -4.21 -4.23 -13.02
N TYR A 193 -5.01 -3.31 -12.46
CA TYR A 193 -4.99 -1.90 -12.81
C TYR A 193 -4.65 -1.07 -11.57
N SER A 194 -3.77 -0.10 -11.76
CA SER A 194 -3.55 0.96 -10.78
C SER A 194 -3.47 2.31 -11.46
N PHE A 195 -4.00 3.30 -10.77
CA PHE A 195 -3.98 4.68 -11.18
C PHE A 195 -3.37 5.49 -10.04
N ALA A 196 -2.41 6.35 -10.33
CA ALA A 196 -1.73 7.13 -9.32
C ALA A 196 -1.45 8.54 -9.81
N TYR A 197 -1.80 9.51 -8.98
CA TYR A 197 -1.48 10.91 -9.17
C TYR A 197 -0.42 11.31 -8.14
N SER A 198 0.73 11.77 -8.61
CA SER A 198 1.82 12.21 -7.75
C SER A 198 2.15 13.68 -7.96
N LEU A 199 2.44 14.34 -6.85
CA LEU A 199 2.90 15.72 -6.80
C LEU A 199 4.20 15.72 -6.03
N ALA A 200 5.30 16.01 -6.73
CA ALA A 200 6.64 15.98 -6.18
C ALA A 200 7.30 17.34 -6.32
N TRP A 201 7.79 17.87 -5.20
CA TRP A 201 8.70 18.99 -5.13
C TRP A 201 10.14 18.49 -5.12
N ARG A 202 10.97 18.99 -6.03
CA ARG A 202 12.37 18.62 -6.10
C ARG A 202 13.22 19.87 -6.16
N ASP A 203 14.14 19.98 -5.21
CA ASP A 203 15.18 20.98 -5.17
C ASP A 203 16.55 20.32 -5.39
N MET A 204 17.40 21.01 -6.13
CA MET A 204 18.75 20.55 -6.45
C MET A 204 19.71 21.64 -6.03
N LEU A 205 20.58 21.31 -5.09
CA LEU A 205 21.57 22.24 -4.57
C LEU A 205 22.95 21.81 -5.09
N PRO A 206 23.75 22.75 -5.63
CA PRO A 206 25.16 22.47 -5.84
C PRO A 206 25.78 22.14 -4.47
N ALA A 207 26.74 21.21 -4.44
CA ALA A 207 27.39 20.79 -3.20
C ALA A 207 28.19 21.95 -2.56
N SER A 208 27.52 22.78 -1.74
CA SER A 208 28.08 23.97 -1.08
C SER A 208 28.09 23.91 0.44
N ASN A 209 27.47 22.89 1.07
CA ASN A 209 27.21 22.94 2.51
C ASN A 209 28.23 22.23 3.39
N VAL A 210 29.40 21.87 2.87
CA VAL A 210 30.50 21.31 3.67
C VAL A 210 31.79 21.96 3.21
N ASP A 211 32.28 22.91 4.02
CA ASP A 211 33.57 23.60 3.94
C ASP A 211 33.78 24.61 2.79
N VAL A 212 34.02 25.86 3.19
CA VAL A 212 34.36 27.01 2.32
C VAL A 212 35.61 26.75 1.45
N ASP A 213 36.48 25.83 1.88
CA ASP A 213 37.66 25.39 1.11
C ASP A 213 37.33 24.33 0.04
N VAL A 214 36.24 23.56 0.23
CA VAL A 214 35.72 22.61 -0.76
C VAL A 214 34.81 23.31 -1.76
N GLU A 215 34.07 24.36 -1.35
CA GLU A 215 33.24 25.19 -2.24
C GLU A 215 34.02 25.68 -3.47
N ARG A 216 35.26 26.15 -3.29
CA ARG A 216 36.08 26.65 -4.41
C ARG A 216 36.56 25.55 -5.36
N ARG A 217 36.71 24.31 -4.88
CA ARG A 217 37.15 23.15 -5.70
C ARG A 217 35.95 22.42 -6.32
N SER A 218 34.84 22.27 -5.61
CA SER A 218 33.63 21.58 -6.11
C SER A 218 32.92 22.39 -7.20
N LEU A 219 32.85 23.71 -7.06
CA LEU A 219 32.30 24.61 -8.09
C LEU A 219 33.09 24.59 -9.41
N GLN A 220 34.37 24.19 -9.40
CA GLN A 220 35.18 24.01 -10.61
C GLN A 220 34.82 22.74 -11.40
N HIS A 221 34.23 21.72 -10.75
CA HIS A 221 33.93 20.43 -11.38
C HIS A 221 32.45 20.25 -11.77
N VAL A 222 31.53 21.12 -11.32
CA VAL A 222 30.12 21.03 -11.70
C VAL A 222 29.91 21.63 -13.10
N SER A 223 29.38 20.83 -14.02
CA SER A 223 29.07 21.31 -15.37
C SER A 223 28.08 22.49 -15.36
N ARG A 224 28.27 23.46 -16.25
CA ARG A 224 27.36 24.60 -16.41
C ARG A 224 25.92 24.18 -16.71
N ALA A 225 25.72 23.01 -17.31
CA ALA A 225 24.41 22.43 -17.56
C ALA A 225 23.70 22.02 -16.26
N MET A 226 24.42 21.41 -15.31
CA MET A 226 23.87 21.04 -14.00
C MET A 226 23.54 22.26 -13.15
N LEU A 227 24.41 23.28 -13.13
CA LEU A 227 24.13 24.54 -12.42
C LEU A 227 22.85 25.22 -12.92
N ARG A 228 22.53 25.10 -14.22
CA ARG A 228 21.27 25.62 -14.78
C ARG A 228 20.04 24.80 -14.36
N GLN A 229 20.23 23.52 -14.02
CA GLN A 229 19.19 22.60 -13.56
C GLN A 229 19.01 22.61 -12.04
N CYS A 230 19.95 23.18 -11.27
CA CYS A 230 19.84 23.46 -9.84
C CYS A 230 18.79 24.54 -9.57
N ARG A 231 17.52 24.16 -9.73
CA ARG A 231 16.36 25.00 -9.49
C ARG A 231 15.26 24.17 -8.83
N PRO A 232 14.48 24.77 -7.93
CA PRO A 232 13.29 24.13 -7.40
C PRO A 232 12.34 23.83 -8.56
N SER A 233 11.77 22.63 -8.54
CA SER A 233 10.86 22.13 -9.55
C SER A 233 9.70 21.40 -8.91
N LEU A 234 8.48 21.83 -9.21
CA LEU A 234 7.27 21.10 -8.87
C LEU A 234 6.84 20.26 -10.07
N LYS A 235 6.64 18.97 -9.86
CA LYS A 235 6.23 18.00 -10.88
C LYS A 235 4.92 17.35 -10.47
N SER A 236 3.88 17.55 -11.27
CA SER A 236 2.66 16.76 -11.19
C SER A 236 2.70 15.66 -12.26
N THR A 237 2.40 14.43 -11.83
CA THR A 237 2.49 13.25 -12.68
C THR A 237 1.23 12.43 -12.52
N LEU A 238 0.64 12.06 -13.65
CA LEU A 238 -0.39 11.05 -13.72
C LEU A 238 0.24 9.76 -14.20
N SER A 239 0.02 8.68 -13.47
CA SER A 239 0.52 7.36 -13.85
C SER A 239 -0.63 6.36 -13.85
N ALA A 240 -0.71 5.59 -14.92
CA ALA A 240 -1.59 4.44 -15.02
C ALA A 240 -0.72 3.23 -15.26
N SER A 241 -0.93 2.16 -14.51
CA SER A 241 -0.20 0.92 -14.73
C SER A 241 -1.12 -0.29 -14.82
N ILE A 242 -0.76 -1.18 -15.73
CA ILE A 242 -1.41 -2.45 -15.98
C ILE A 242 -0.37 -3.52 -15.69
N SER A 243 -0.63 -4.37 -14.72
CA SER A 243 0.24 -5.50 -14.36
C SER A 243 -0.48 -6.81 -14.60
N LEU A 244 0.04 -7.59 -15.54
CA LEU A 244 -0.36 -8.96 -15.83
C LEU A 244 0.76 -9.87 -15.33
N ASP A 245 0.49 -10.65 -14.29
CA ASP A 245 1.45 -11.59 -13.73
C ASP A 245 0.87 -13.00 -13.80
N SER A 246 1.54 -13.87 -14.56
CA SER A 246 1.21 -15.29 -14.75
C SER A 246 2.31 -16.22 -14.25
N ARG A 247 3.26 -15.70 -13.46
CA ARG A 247 4.36 -16.48 -12.90
C ARG A 247 3.87 -17.38 -11.76
N ASP A 248 4.43 -18.59 -11.68
CA ASP A 248 4.10 -19.52 -10.59
C ASP A 248 4.65 -19.08 -9.24
N ASN A 249 5.85 -18.48 -9.24
CA ASN A 249 6.48 -17.91 -8.06
C ASN A 249 7.00 -16.50 -8.39
N PRO A 250 6.60 -15.47 -7.60
CA PRO A 250 7.01 -14.09 -7.87
C PRO A 250 8.50 -13.83 -7.61
N VAL A 251 9.17 -14.63 -6.77
CA VAL A 251 10.57 -14.43 -6.36
C VAL A 251 11.53 -15.25 -7.22
N LEU A 252 11.20 -16.51 -7.48
CA LEU A 252 12.00 -17.41 -8.31
C LEU A 252 11.10 -18.08 -9.36
N PRO A 253 10.78 -17.37 -10.46
CA PRO A 253 9.90 -17.91 -11.49
C PRO A 253 10.59 -19.03 -12.26
N THR A 254 9.99 -20.21 -12.25
CA THR A 254 10.38 -21.36 -13.09
C THR A 254 9.59 -21.42 -14.39
N SER A 255 8.37 -20.88 -14.38
CA SER A 255 7.45 -20.83 -15.51
C SER A 255 6.52 -19.61 -15.41
N GLY A 256 5.97 -19.20 -16.56
CA GLY A 256 5.05 -18.08 -16.69
C GLY A 256 5.69 -16.79 -17.22
N SER A 257 4.88 -15.75 -17.34
CA SER A 257 5.28 -14.43 -17.87
C SER A 257 4.77 -13.30 -16.99
N SER A 258 5.51 -12.18 -16.95
CA SER A 258 5.07 -10.97 -16.27
C SER A 258 5.22 -9.79 -17.20
N LEU A 259 4.12 -9.07 -17.41
CA LEU A 259 4.06 -7.88 -18.25
C LEU A 259 3.50 -6.74 -17.41
N ARG A 260 4.28 -5.67 -17.29
CA ARG A 260 3.88 -4.44 -16.63
C ARG A 260 3.98 -3.29 -17.60
N LEU A 261 2.85 -2.74 -17.99
CA LEU A 261 2.77 -1.51 -18.76
C LEU A 261 2.56 -0.36 -17.79
N GLN A 262 3.40 0.66 -17.88
CA GLN A 262 3.26 1.87 -17.07
C GLN A 262 3.27 3.07 -17.99
N LEU A 263 2.14 3.76 -18.06
CA LEU A 263 2.00 5.03 -18.74
C LEU A 263 2.17 6.13 -17.72
N VAL A 264 3.10 7.05 -17.99
CA VAL A 264 3.40 8.18 -17.11
C VAL A 264 3.26 9.46 -17.93
N SER A 265 2.24 10.24 -17.64
CA SER A 265 2.06 11.58 -18.19
C SER A 265 2.50 12.61 -17.16
N THR A 266 3.38 13.52 -17.56
CA THR A 266 3.79 14.65 -16.70
C THR A 266 3.14 15.90 -17.25
N PHE A 267 2.41 16.63 -16.41
CA PHE A 267 1.84 17.90 -16.83
C PHE A 267 2.88 19.02 -16.72
N PRO A 268 2.92 19.96 -17.68
CA PRO A 268 3.93 21.01 -17.68
C PRO A 268 3.74 22.00 -16.52
N ARG A 269 4.84 22.20 -15.79
CA ARG A 269 5.26 23.34 -14.95
C ARG A 269 4.22 24.42 -14.63
N PHE A 270 3.89 24.55 -13.33
CA PHE A 270 3.75 25.89 -12.71
C PHE A 270 5.16 26.48 -12.55
N ASP A 271 5.77 26.92 -13.64
CA ASP A 271 6.95 27.80 -13.55
C ASP A 271 6.39 29.19 -13.25
N GLY A 272 6.82 29.80 -12.15
CA GLY A 272 6.46 31.18 -11.77
C GLY A 272 7.07 32.22 -12.72
N ARG A 273 6.89 32.08 -14.03
CA ARG A 273 7.10 33.15 -14.99
C ARG A 273 6.00 34.18 -14.77
N ARG A 274 6.25 35.14 -13.87
CA ARG A 274 5.89 36.53 -14.20
C ARG A 274 6.60 36.84 -15.51
N THR A 275 5.87 36.73 -16.61
CA THR A 275 6.20 37.41 -17.85
C THR A 275 6.14 38.91 -17.55
N ALA A 276 7.26 39.48 -17.08
CA ALA A 276 7.47 40.90 -17.20
C ALA A 276 7.45 41.19 -18.70
N GLY A 277 6.35 41.81 -19.16
CA GLY A 277 6.20 42.24 -20.52
C GLY A 277 7.37 43.13 -20.90
N SER A 278 8.12 42.68 -21.90
CA SER A 278 8.96 43.54 -22.71
C SER A 278 8.04 44.52 -23.45
N SER A 279 7.78 45.68 -22.86
CA SER A 279 7.34 46.85 -23.63
C SER A 279 8.59 47.47 -24.25
N ALA A 280 8.81 47.15 -25.53
CA ALA A 280 9.69 47.92 -26.38
C ALA A 280 8.96 49.21 -26.79
N THR A 281 9.60 50.35 -26.53
CA THR A 281 9.47 51.61 -27.26
C THR A 281 10.87 52.14 -27.46
#